data_AF-A0A8S4RHF9-F1
#
_entry.id   AF-A0A8S4RHF9-F1
#
_cell.length_a   1.000
_cell.length_b   1.000
_cell.length_c   1.000
_cell.angle_alpha   90.00
_cell.angle_beta   90.00
_cell.angle_gamma   90.00
#
_symmetry.space_group_name_H-M   'P 1'
#
loop_
_entity.id
_entity.type
_entity.pdbx_description
1 polymer ?
#
loop_
_entity_poly.entity_id
_entity_poly.type
_entity_poly.pdbx_seq_one_letter_code
_entity_poly.pdbx_strand_id
1 'polypeptide(L)'
;MWTFRRMLAISWTLKVSNEEVLRRVNQRRELLHTIKIRKVAYLGHVLRHERYELLQLIMMGKVAGRRGVGRRKKSWLRNIREWTGIASAAELFRLAKDRQEFTKLTANLR
;
A
#
# COMPACT_ATOMS: atom_id res chain seq x y z
N MET A 1 -7.64 12.40 -12.33
CA MET A 1 -8.74 13.38 -12.19
C MET A 1 -8.69 14.44 -13.27
N TRP A 2 -7.52 15.04 -13.53
CA TRP A 2 -7.36 16.04 -14.58
C TRP A 2 -7.82 15.56 -15.97
N THR A 3 -7.40 14.35 -16.38
CA THR A 3 -7.81 13.72 -17.65
C THR A 3 -9.34 13.57 -17.76
N PHE A 4 -9.99 12.99 -16.75
CA PHE A 4 -11.46 12.88 -16.71
C PHE A 4 -12.17 14.23 -16.74
N ARG A 5 -11.67 15.24 -16.01
CA ARG A 5 -12.25 16.59 -16.03
C ARG A 5 -12.12 17.24 -17.41
N ARG A 6 -11.01 17.02 -18.12
CA ARG A 6 -10.84 17.50 -19.49
C ARG A 6 -11.76 16.80 -20.49
N MET A 7 -11.88 15.47 -20.42
CA MET A 7 -12.79 14.73 -21.30
C MET A 7 -14.26 15.14 -21.10
N LEU A 8 -14.65 15.45 -19.86
CA LEU A 8 -16.00 15.94 -19.53
C LEU A 8 -16.16 17.46 -19.68
N ALA A 9 -15.15 18.18 -20.17
CA ALA A 9 -15.13 19.65 -20.28
C ALA A 9 -15.56 20.39 -18.98
N ILE A 10 -15.19 19.86 -17.81
CA ILE A 10 -15.58 20.43 -16.51
C ILE A 10 -14.71 21.64 -16.21
N SER A 11 -15.32 22.83 -16.21
CA SER A 11 -14.67 24.05 -15.74
C SER A 11 -14.26 23.95 -14.27
N TRP A 12 -13.09 24.50 -13.93
CA TRP A 12 -12.60 24.56 -12.56
C TRP A 12 -13.48 25.44 -11.65
N THR A 13 -14.22 26.40 -12.23
CA THR A 13 -15.14 27.29 -11.50
C THR A 13 -16.34 26.55 -10.92
N LEU A 14 -16.75 25.43 -11.54
CA LEU A 14 -17.87 24.61 -11.09
C LEU A 14 -17.56 23.83 -9.80
N LYS A 15 -16.29 23.75 -9.39
CA LYS A 15 -15.83 23.07 -8.15
C LYS A 15 -16.43 21.66 -7.94
N VAL A 16 -16.74 20.97 -9.04
CA VAL A 16 -17.33 19.61 -9.02
C VAL A 16 -16.43 18.66 -8.22
N SER A 17 -17.01 17.85 -7.32
CA SER A 17 -16.25 16.91 -6.49
C SER A 17 -15.58 15.80 -7.33
N ASN A 18 -14.47 15.22 -6.85
CA ASN A 18 -13.82 14.11 -7.55
C ASN A 18 -14.70 12.85 -7.60
N GLU A 19 -15.57 12.66 -6.61
CA GLU A 19 -16.55 11.57 -6.57
C GLU A 19 -17.58 11.71 -7.69
N GLU A 20 -18.09 12.92 -7.92
CA GLU A 20 -19.02 13.20 -9.02
C GLU A 20 -18.34 13.04 -10.39
N VAL A 21 -17.09 13.48 -10.54
CA VAL A 21 -16.31 13.25 -11.76
C VAL A 21 -16.18 11.76 -12.05
N LEU A 22 -15.85 10.95 -11.04
CA LEU A 22 -15.72 9.50 -11.16
C LEU A 22 -17.06 8.83 -11.49
N ARG A 23 -18.16 9.28 -10.87
CA ARG A 23 -19.52 8.81 -11.17
C ARG A 23 -19.89 9.02 -12.64
N ARG A 24 -19.61 10.21 -13.19
CA ARG A 24 -19.91 10.55 -14.59
C ARG A 24 -19.15 9.70 -15.60
N VAL A 25 -17.89 9.34 -15.32
CA VAL A 25 -17.11 8.45 -16.20
C VAL A 25 -17.29 6.96 -15.87
N ASN A 26 -18.19 6.63 -14.93
CA ASN A 26 -18.41 5.28 -14.41
C ASN A 26 -17.10 4.58 -13.98
N GLN A 27 -16.23 5.30 -13.28
CA GLN A 27 -14.95 4.78 -12.77
C GLN A 27 -14.94 4.75 -11.24
N ARG A 28 -14.22 3.78 -10.68
CA ARG A 28 -14.00 3.67 -9.23
C ARG A 28 -12.64 4.24 -8.83
N ARG A 29 -12.47 4.50 -7.54
CA ARG A 29 -11.27 5.13 -6.99
C ARG A 29 -10.19 4.08 -6.72
N GLU A 30 -9.47 3.70 -7.77
CA GLU A 30 -8.49 2.59 -7.73
C GLU A 30 -7.12 2.95 -7.15
N LEU A 31 -6.84 4.23 -6.87
CA LEU A 31 -5.50 4.66 -6.48
C LEU A 31 -5.03 4.03 -5.18
N LEU A 32 -5.87 4.06 -4.12
CA LEU A 32 -5.49 3.49 -2.83
C LEU A 32 -5.32 1.97 -2.93
N HIS A 33 -6.23 1.30 -3.64
CA HIS A 33 -6.18 -0.14 -3.91
C HIS A 33 -4.88 -0.52 -4.63
N THR A 34 -4.53 0.21 -5.70
CA THR A 34 -3.27 0.03 -6.43
C THR A 34 -2.05 0.24 -5.54
N ILE A 35 -2.06 1.26 -4.68
CA ILE A 35 -0.97 1.53 -3.73
C ILE A 35 -0.84 0.40 -2.72
N LYS A 36 -1.95 -0.13 -2.20
CA LYS A 36 -1.95 -1.28 -1.27
C LYS A 36 -1.27 -2.48 -1.94
N ILE A 37 -1.74 -2.88 -3.11
CA ILE A 37 -1.21 -4.03 -3.85
C ILE A 37 0.30 -3.87 -4.10
N ARG A 38 0.73 -2.72 -4.65
CA ARG A 38 2.15 -2.49 -4.96
C ARG A 38 3.02 -2.52 -3.71
N LYS A 39 2.58 -1.91 -2.60
CA LYS A 39 3.36 -1.89 -1.34
C LYS A 39 3.47 -3.27 -0.73
N VAL A 40 2.39 -4.05 -0.71
CA VAL A 40 2.40 -5.42 -0.18
C VAL A 40 3.25 -6.31 -1.07
N ALA A 41 3.03 -6.32 -2.39
CA ALA A 41 3.83 -7.09 -3.34
C ALA A 41 5.34 -6.82 -3.22
N TYR A 42 5.72 -5.53 -3.06
CA TYR A 42 7.12 -5.14 -2.89
C TYR A 42 7.75 -5.73 -1.63
N LEU A 43 7.00 -5.87 -0.52
CA LEU A 43 7.50 -6.54 0.67
C LEU A 43 7.90 -7.99 0.37
N GLY A 44 7.04 -8.74 -0.31
CA GLY A 44 7.34 -10.11 -0.72
C GLY A 44 8.53 -10.18 -1.67
N HIS A 45 8.65 -9.24 -2.60
CA HIS A 45 9.82 -9.14 -3.50
C HIS A 45 11.12 -8.97 -2.71
N VAL A 46 11.17 -8.00 -1.81
CA VAL A 46 12.37 -7.72 -1.00
C VAL A 46 12.75 -8.92 -0.14
N LEU A 47 11.77 -9.61 0.47
CA LEU A 47 12.02 -10.73 1.38
C LEU A 47 12.43 -12.04 0.71
N ARG A 48 12.19 -12.20 -0.60
CA ARG A 48 12.50 -13.44 -1.33
C ARG A 48 13.80 -13.38 -2.14
N HIS A 49 14.41 -12.20 -2.26
CA HIS A 49 15.60 -12.02 -3.09
C HIS A 49 16.80 -11.58 -2.24
N GLU A 50 17.87 -12.37 -2.27
CA GLU A 50 19.11 -12.18 -1.49
C GLU A 50 19.79 -10.84 -1.76
N ARG A 51 19.67 -10.30 -2.99
CA ARG A 51 20.20 -8.97 -3.36
C ARG A 51 19.71 -7.81 -2.48
N TYR A 52 18.68 -8.03 -1.66
CA TYR A 52 18.13 -7.04 -0.74
C TYR A 52 18.41 -7.34 0.74
N GLU A 53 19.41 -8.16 1.05
CA GLU A 53 19.77 -8.56 2.42
C GLU A 53 19.85 -7.38 3.41
N LEU A 54 20.49 -6.28 3.03
CA LEU A 54 20.55 -5.07 3.86
C LEU A 54 19.15 -4.52 4.20
N LEU A 55 18.25 -4.49 3.22
CA LEU A 55 16.87 -4.05 3.45
C LEU A 55 16.11 -5.04 4.34
N GLN A 56 16.34 -6.34 4.16
CA GLN A 56 15.74 -7.37 5.01
C GLN A 56 16.18 -7.18 6.47
N LEU A 57 17.47 -6.99 6.72
CA LEU A 57 18.03 -6.70 8.04
C LEU A 57 17.40 -5.43 8.66
N ILE A 58 17.31 -4.34 7.91
CA ILE A 58 16.71 -3.08 8.38
C ILE A 58 15.22 -3.26 8.72
N MET A 59 14.48 -4.03 7.93
CA MET A 59 13.03 -4.24 8.13
C MET A 59 12.73 -5.20 9.29
N MET A 60 13.55 -6.23 9.47
CA MET A 60 13.41 -7.20 10.55
C MET A 60 14.01 -6.69 11.87
N GLY A 61 14.99 -5.78 11.80
CA GLY A 61 15.62 -5.15 12.93
C GLY A 61 14.64 -4.29 13.72
N LYS A 62 14.32 -4.70 14.95
CA LYS A 62 13.59 -3.88 15.91
C LYS A 62 14.59 -3.12 16.78
N VAL A 63 14.73 -1.82 16.55
CA VAL A 63 15.50 -0.94 17.44
C VAL A 63 14.71 -0.74 18.73
N ALA A 64 15.38 -0.92 19.88
CA ALA A 64 14.79 -0.67 21.19
C ALA A 64 14.41 0.81 21.36
N GLY A 65 13.37 1.08 22.16
CA GLY A 65 12.90 2.42 22.46
C GLY A 65 11.59 2.81 21.77
N ARG A 66 11.13 4.03 22.05
CA ARG A 66 9.89 4.60 21.51
C ARG A 66 10.21 5.48 20.29
N ARG A 67 9.25 5.61 19.38
CA ARG A 67 9.38 6.54 18.24
C ARG A 67 9.44 7.97 18.80
N GLY A 68 10.43 8.74 18.35
CA GLY A 68 10.54 10.16 18.69
C GLY A 68 9.35 10.99 18.23
N VAL A 69 9.13 12.11 18.92
CA VAL A 69 8.10 13.10 18.60
C VAL A 69 8.32 13.65 17.17
N GLY A 70 7.24 13.96 16.46
CA GLY A 70 7.30 14.44 15.06
C GLY A 70 7.45 13.34 14.00
N ARG A 71 7.89 12.12 14.36
CA ARG A 71 7.95 11.01 13.39
C ARG A 71 6.55 10.50 13.05
N ARG A 72 6.31 10.17 11.77
CA ARG A 72 5.01 9.64 11.30
C ARG A 72 4.57 8.43 12.16
N LYS A 73 3.33 8.50 12.67
CA LYS A 73 2.70 7.45 13.51
C LYS A 73 2.50 6.12 12.78
N LYS A 74 2.26 6.17 11.46
CA LYS A 74 2.12 4.98 10.61
C LYS A 74 3.41 4.71 9.84
N SER A 75 4.08 3.60 10.16
CA SER A 75 5.19 3.08 9.34
C SER A 75 4.68 2.30 8.14
N TRP A 76 5.57 2.10 7.17
CA TRP A 76 5.32 1.24 6.02
C TRP A 76 4.89 -0.19 6.44
N LEU A 77 5.65 -0.83 7.33
CA LEU A 77 5.31 -2.17 7.84
C LEU A 77 3.99 -2.18 8.64
N ARG A 78 3.70 -1.11 9.39
CA ARG A 78 2.42 -0.98 10.10
C ARG A 78 1.24 -0.87 9.13
N ASN A 79 1.37 -0.14 8.02
CA ASN A 79 0.33 -0.10 6.98
C ASN A 79 0.05 -1.48 6.41
N ILE A 80 1.10 -2.23 6.07
CA ILE A 80 0.94 -3.55 5.47
C ILE A 80 0.21 -4.49 6.44
N ARG A 81 0.61 -4.50 7.73
CA ARG A 81 -0.10 -5.26 8.77
C ARG A 81 -1.55 -4.87 8.93
N GLU A 82 -1.85 -3.56 8.95
CA GLU A 82 -3.23 -3.06 9.03
C GLU A 82 -4.07 -3.42 7.79
N TRP A 83 -3.47 -3.46 6.59
CA TRP A 83 -4.19 -3.81 5.36
C TRP A 83 -4.37 -5.31 5.17
N THR A 84 -3.43 -6.12 5.64
CA THR A 84 -3.47 -7.58 5.52
C THR A 84 -4.19 -8.26 6.69
N GLY A 85 -4.44 -7.53 7.78
CA GLY A 85 -5.00 -8.09 9.01
C GLY A 85 -3.99 -8.86 9.87
N ILE A 86 -2.73 -8.95 9.46
CA ILE A 86 -1.69 -9.73 10.15
C ILE A 86 -1.06 -8.90 11.26
N ALA A 87 -1.35 -9.26 12.52
CA ALA A 87 -0.90 -8.48 13.69
C ALA A 87 0.62 -8.54 13.89
N SER A 88 1.22 -9.72 13.66
CA SER A 88 2.65 -9.97 13.89
C SER A 88 3.50 -9.70 12.64
N ALA A 89 4.57 -8.93 12.79
CA ALA A 89 5.54 -8.73 11.72
C ALA A 89 6.25 -10.03 11.33
N ALA A 90 6.55 -10.89 12.30
CA ALA A 90 7.22 -12.17 12.06
C ALA A 90 6.34 -13.12 11.23
N GLU A 91 5.05 -13.17 11.52
CA GLU A 91 4.08 -13.94 10.74
C GLU A 91 3.98 -13.43 9.30
N LEU A 92 3.87 -12.11 9.13
CA LEU A 92 3.87 -11.47 7.81
C LEU A 92 5.13 -11.81 7.01
N PHE A 93 6.31 -11.83 7.66
CA PHE A 93 7.56 -12.18 7.00
C PHE A 93 7.64 -13.65 6.60
N ARG A 94 7.13 -14.57 7.44
CA ARG A 94 7.04 -16.01 7.10
C ARG A 94 6.13 -16.22 5.89
N LEU A 95 4.94 -15.62 5.91
CA LEU A 95 3.99 -15.70 4.81
C LEU A 95 4.57 -15.12 3.51
N ALA A 96 5.32 -14.03 3.60
CA ALA A 96 5.94 -13.39 2.45
C ALA A 96 7.03 -14.25 1.76
N LYS A 97 7.59 -15.25 2.43
CA LYS A 97 8.52 -16.20 1.79
C LYS A 97 7.81 -17.12 0.80
N ASP A 98 6.55 -17.49 1.08
CA ASP A 98 5.72 -18.24 0.15
C ASP A 98 5.16 -17.30 -0.93
N ARG A 99 5.58 -17.49 -2.18
CA ARG A 99 5.14 -16.65 -3.29
C ARG A 99 3.65 -16.83 -3.58
N GLN A 100 3.13 -18.06 -3.53
CA GLN A 100 1.76 -18.35 -3.93
C GLN A 100 0.78 -17.77 -2.90
N GLU A 101 1.00 -18.07 -1.62
CA GLU A 101 0.16 -17.56 -0.53
C GLU A 101 0.21 -16.03 -0.45
N PHE A 102 1.39 -15.43 -0.62
CA PHE A 102 1.53 -13.99 -0.58
C PHE A 102 0.90 -13.27 -1.79
N THR A 103 0.87 -13.91 -2.96
CA THR A 103 0.12 -13.40 -4.12
C THR A 103 -1.39 -13.47 -3.87
N LYS A 104 -1.91 -14.57 -3.29
CA LYS A 104 -3.32 -14.66 -2.88
C LYS A 104 -3.69 -13.55 -1.90
N LEU A 105 -2.86 -13.34 -0.87
CA LEU A 105 -3.04 -12.26 0.10
C LEU A 105 -3.13 -10.88 -0.59
N THR A 106 -2.22 -10.62 -1.52
CA THR A 106 -2.13 -9.34 -2.23
C THR A 106 -3.36 -9.10 -3.12
N ALA A 107 -3.85 -10.14 -3.81
CA ALA A 107 -5.04 -10.07 -4.66
C ALA A 107 -6.32 -9.79 -3.87
N ASN A 108 -6.38 -10.21 -2.60
CA ASN A 108 -7.54 -10.04 -1.73
C ASN A 108 -7.57 -8.70 -0.96
N LEU A 109 -6.60 -7.80 -1.19
CA LEU A 109 -6.57 -6.48 -0.55
C LEU A 109 -7.69 -5.60 -1.11
N ARG A 110 -8.74 -5.33 -0.34
CA ARG A 110 -9.77 -4.33 -0.71
C ARG A 110 -9.26 -2.90 -0.58
#